data_AF-A0AAD7DP10-F1
#
_entry.id   AF-A0AAD7DP10-F1
#
_cell.length_a   1.000
_cell.length_b   1.000
_cell.length_c   1.000
_cell.angle_alpha   90.00
_cell.angle_beta   90.00
_cell.angle_gamma   90.00
#
_symmetry.space_group_name_H-M   'P 1'
#
loop_
_entity.id
_entity.type
_entity.pdbx_description
1 polymer ?
#
loop_
_entity_poly.entity_id
_entity_poly.type
_entity_poly.pdbx_seq_one_letter_code
_entity_poly.pdbx_strand_id
1 'polypeptide(L)' 'MAYKLLAGWVPTASSRTLSHNTVLAHCAGVAVFYRSQRDMFERVARKHLSGLAEWTTPVAGMFLYIKQSRCGLLGAY' A
#
# COMPACT_ATOMS: atom_id res chain seq x y z
N MET A 1 0.59 -16.67 49.21
CA MET A 1 1.11 -17.90 48.60
C MET A 1 -0.05 -18.89 48.43
N ALA A 2 -0.78 -18.82 47.33
CA ALA A 2 -1.62 -19.91 46.83
C ALA A 2 -2.01 -19.57 45.39
N TYR A 3 -1.59 -20.46 44.51
CA TYR A 3 -1.43 -20.32 43.08
C TYR A 3 -2.73 -20.73 42.37
N LYS A 4 -3.11 -19.96 41.34
CA LYS A 4 -3.48 -20.50 40.03
C LYS A 4 -4.49 -21.67 40.03
N LEU A 5 -5.78 -21.41 40.31
CA LEU A 5 -6.86 -22.41 40.14
C LEU A 5 -8.15 -21.86 39.52
N LEU A 6 -8.07 -20.85 38.65
CA LEU A 6 -9.20 -20.46 37.80
C LEU A 6 -8.70 -20.20 36.37
N ALA A 7 -8.12 -21.23 35.76
CA ALA A 7 -7.95 -21.27 34.30
C ALA A 7 -9.31 -21.57 33.66
N GLY A 8 -10.24 -20.63 33.78
CA GLY A 8 -11.42 -20.57 32.93
C GLY A 8 -10.96 -20.32 31.51
N TRP A 9 -11.06 -21.36 30.70
CA TRP A 9 -10.94 -21.39 29.25
C TRP A 9 -11.09 -20.00 28.58
N VAL A 10 -9.97 -19.39 28.18
CA VAL A 10 -10.00 -18.25 27.25
C VAL A 10 -10.11 -18.87 25.85
N PRO A 11 -11.20 -18.66 25.10
CA PRO A 11 -11.22 -19.03 23.71
C PRO A 11 -10.21 -18.18 22.95
N THR A 12 -9.04 -18.72 22.63
CA THR A 12 -8.15 -18.19 21.59
C THR A 12 -8.71 -18.54 20.20
N ALA A 13 -9.98 -18.20 19.97
CA ALA A 13 -10.60 -18.34 18.66
C ALA A 13 -10.35 -17.05 17.86
N SER A 14 -9.25 -17.00 17.12
CA SER A 14 -9.14 -16.06 15.99
C SER A 14 -8.78 -16.74 14.66
N SER A 15 -9.02 -18.03 14.51
CA SER A 15 -9.01 -18.67 13.18
C SER A 15 -10.38 -18.51 12.51
N ARG A 16 -10.74 -17.26 12.19
CA ARG A 16 -11.91 -17.00 11.33
C ARG A 16 -11.52 -17.38 9.90
N THR A 17 -11.78 -18.61 9.50
CA THR A 17 -11.62 -19.03 8.10
C THR A 17 -12.63 -18.27 7.26
N LEU A 18 -12.19 -17.21 6.60
CA LEU A 18 -13.02 -16.42 5.69
C LEU A 18 -13.47 -17.31 4.54
N SER A 19 -14.75 -17.29 4.20
CA SER A 19 -15.27 -18.00 3.03
C SER A 19 -14.69 -17.40 1.74
N HIS A 20 -14.52 -18.23 0.71
CA HIS A 20 -13.84 -17.83 -0.53
C HIS A 20 -14.47 -16.59 -1.19
N ASN A 21 -15.81 -16.47 -1.15
CA ASN A 21 -16.54 -15.30 -1.64
C ASN A 21 -16.23 -14.01 -0.86
N THR A 22 -16.07 -14.08 0.46
CA THR A 22 -15.74 -12.94 1.32
C THR A 22 -14.31 -12.47 1.07
N VAL A 23 -13.38 -13.39 0.85
CA VAL A 23 -12.00 -13.06 0.46
C VAL A 23 -11.99 -12.36 -0.90
N LEU A 24 -12.71 -12.90 -1.89
CA LEU A 24 -12.79 -12.29 -3.23
C LEU A 24 -13.42 -10.89 -3.19
N ALA A 25 -14.51 -10.72 -2.46
CA ALA A 25 -15.16 -9.41 -2.29
C ALA A 25 -14.23 -8.40 -1.60
N HIS A 26 -13.48 -8.85 -0.58
CA HIS A 26 -12.48 -8.02 0.08
C HIS A 26 -11.34 -7.63 -0.87
N CYS A 27 -10.78 -8.58 -1.62
CA CYS A 27 -9.74 -8.31 -2.63
C CYS A 27 -10.22 -7.31 -3.69
N ALA A 28 -11.48 -7.42 -4.15
CA ALA A 28 -12.07 -6.47 -5.09
C ALA A 28 -12.17 -5.06 -4.48
N GLY A 29 -12.61 -4.94 -3.22
CA GLY A 29 -12.65 -3.66 -2.50
C GLY A 29 -11.27 -3.03 -2.32
N VAL A 30 -10.28 -3.84 -1.95
CA VAL A 30 -8.89 -3.41 -1.83
C VAL A 30 -8.35 -2.93 -3.18
N ALA A 31 -8.63 -3.65 -4.28
CA ALA A 31 -8.20 -3.24 -5.62
C ALA A 31 -8.76 -1.87 -6.03
N VAL A 32 -10.04 -1.61 -5.75
CA VAL A 32 -10.68 -0.31 -6.02
C VAL A 32 -10.04 0.80 -5.18
N PHE A 33 -9.80 0.55 -3.89
CA PHE A 33 -9.13 1.49 -3.00
C PHE A 33 -7.73 1.87 -3.49
N TYR A 34 -6.90 0.88 -3.84
CA TYR A 34 -5.56 1.16 -4.35
C TYR A 34 -5.58 1.91 -5.68
N ARG A 35 -6.58 1.66 -6.53
CA ARG A 35 -6.76 2.41 -7.78
C ARG A 35 -7.07 3.89 -7.52
N SER A 36 -7.94 4.22 -6.56
CA SER A 36 -8.24 5.63 -6.24
C SER A 36 -7.03 6.37 -5.69
N GLN A 37 -6.24 5.71 -4.84
CA GLN A 37 -5.01 6.29 -4.29
C GLN A 37 -3.97 6.56 -5.38
N ARG A 38 -3.82 5.63 -6.33
CA ARG A 38 -2.94 5.79 -7.50
C ARG A 38 -3.33 7.02 -8.33
N ASP A 39 -4.62 7.19 -8.63
CA ASP A 39 -5.09 8.29 -9.48
C ASP A 39 -4.94 9.66 -8.79
N MET A 40 -5.05 9.72 -7.46
CA MET A 40 -4.70 10.92 -6.70
C MET A 40 -3.20 11.20 -6.78
N PHE A 41 -2.36 10.19 -6.56
CA PHE A 41 -0.91 10.35 -6.60
C PHE A 41 -0.42 10.79 -7.99
N GLU A 42 -0.95 10.19 -9.06
CA GLU A 42 -0.59 10.56 -10.43
C GLU A 42 -0.96 12.02 -10.75
N ARG A 43 -2.12 12.50 -10.30
CA ARG A 43 -2.50 13.92 -10.46
C ARG A 43 -1.55 14.87 -9.74
N VAL A 44 -1.17 14.53 -8.51
CA VAL A 44 -0.23 15.35 -7.72
C VAL A 44 1.17 15.30 -8.34
N ALA A 45 1.64 14.13 -8.76
CA ALA A 45 2.92 13.96 -9.44
C ALA A 45 2.95 14.77 -10.74
N ARG A 46 1.91 14.68 -11.58
CA ARG A 46 1.78 15.50 -12.80
C ARG A 46 1.77 16.99 -12.51
N LYS A 47 1.21 17.43 -11.38
CA LYS A 47 1.17 18.84 -11.00
C LYS A 47 2.53 19.38 -10.51
N HIS A 48 3.26 18.58 -9.74
CA HIS A 48 4.45 19.06 -9.01
C HIS A 48 5.79 18.60 -9.60
N LEU A 49 5.81 17.49 -10.33
CA LEU A 49 7.03 16.86 -10.85
C LEU A 49 7.16 16.97 -12.37
N SER A 50 6.15 17.52 -13.06
CA SER A 50 6.23 17.76 -14.50
C SER A 50 7.41 18.67 -14.85
N GLY A 51 8.39 18.13 -15.58
CA GLY A 51 9.59 18.86 -16.02
C GLY A 51 10.85 18.60 -15.19
N LEU A 52 10.75 17.96 -14.02
CA LEU A 52 11.90 17.65 -13.15
C LEU A 52 12.22 16.16 -13.06
N ALA A 53 11.23 15.30 -13.28
CA ALA A 53 11.41 13.86 -13.18
C ALA A 53 10.57 13.11 -14.21
N GLU A 54 11.06 11.94 -14.61
CA GLU A 54 10.32 11.00 -15.44
C GLU A 54 9.74 9.89 -14.54
N TRP A 55 8.47 9.57 -14.72
CA TRP A 55 7.84 8.44 -14.03
C TRP A 55 6.92 7.68 -14.99
N THR A 56 6.77 6.39 -14.73
CA THR A 56 5.80 5.53 -15.43
C THR A 56 4.63 5.25 -14.50
N THR A 57 3.41 5.44 -14.96
CA THR A 57 2.20 5.15 -14.17
C THR A 57 2.12 3.65 -13.89
N PRO A 58 2.10 3.22 -12.60
CA PRO A 58 2.13 1.81 -12.26
C PRO A 58 0.78 1.16 -12.57
N VAL A 59 0.77 0.05 -13.30
CA VAL A 59 -0.47 -0.67 -13.67
C VAL A 59 -1.03 -1.44 -12.47
N ALA A 60 -0.18 -1.88 -11.54
CA ALA A 60 -0.53 -2.53 -10.29
C ALA A 60 0.49 -2.19 -9.18
N GLY A 61 0.04 -2.13 -7.93
CA GLY A 61 0.89 -1.89 -6.76
C GLY A 61 0.81 -0.48 -6.16
N MET A 62 1.41 -0.32 -4.97
CA MET A 62 1.40 0.92 -4.18
C MET A 62 2.60 1.85 -4.47
N PHE A 63 3.62 1.35 -5.18
CA PHE A 63 4.90 2.04 -5.32
C PHE A 63 5.00 2.75 -6.68
N LEU A 64 5.32 4.05 -6.66
CA LEU A 64 5.73 4.81 -7.84
C LEU A 64 7.26 4.96 -7.81
N TYR A 65 7.92 4.52 -8.89
CA TYR A 65 9.33 4.81 -9.10
C TYR A 65 9.47 6.11 -9.88
N ILE A 66 10.16 7.08 -9.28
CA ILE A 66 10.47 8.37 -9.90
C ILE A 66 11.95 8.33 -10.29
N LYS A 67 12.22 8.47 -11.58
CA LYS A 67 13.58 8.61 -12.09
C LYS A 67 13.88 10.11 -12.23
N GLN A 68 14.77 10.61 -11.38
CA GLN A 68 15.30 11.96 -11.52
C GLN A 68 16.45 11.94 -12.53
N SER A 69 16.35 12.78 -13.55
CA SER A 69 17.47 13.07 -14.44
C SER A 69 18.51 13.86 -13.64
N ARG A 70 19.78 13.46 -13.71
CA ARG A 70 20.90 14.22 -13.11
C ARG A 70 21.17 15.52 -13.89
N CYS A 71 20.18 16.38 -14.05
CA CYS A 71 20.37 17.69 -14.66
C CYS A 71 20.79 18.66 -13.55
N GLY A 72 22.09 18.69 -13.21
CA GLY A 72 22.63 19.71 -12.30
C GLY A 72 23.98 19.44 -11.63
N LEU A 73 24.50 18.20 -11.61
CA LEU A 73 25.74 17.85 -10.88
C LEU A 73 26.97 17.61 -11.76
N LEU A 74 26.92 17.96 -13.05
CA LEU A 74 28.04 17.78 -14.00
C LEU A 74 28.61 19.10 -14.55
N GLY A 75 28.37 20.24 -13.87
CA GLY A 75 28.89 21.55 -14.28
C GLY A 75 29.58 22.34 -13.17
N ALA A 76 29.96 21.69 -12.07
CA ALA A 76 30.63 22.32 -10.93
C ALA A 76 31.76 21.42 -10.41
N TYR A 77 32.77 21.21 -11.24
CA TYR A 77 34.15 20.87 -10.85
C TYR A 77 35.08 21.14 -12.04
#